data_AF-A0A958AJN3-F1
#
_entry.id   AF-A0A958AJN3-F1
#
_cell.length_a   1.000
_cell.length_b   1.000
_cell.length_c   1.000
_cell.angle_alpha   90.00
_cell.angle_beta   90.00
_cell.angle_gamma   90.00
#
_symmetry.space_group_name_H-M   'P 1'
#
loop_
_entity.id
_entity.type
_entity.pdbx_description
1 polymer ?
#
loop_
_entity_poly.entity_id
_entity_poly.type
_entity_poly.pdbx_seq_one_letter_code
_entity_poly.pdbx_strand_id
1 'polypeptide(L)' 'MNFIIFQPDELRAESVGCYGHPLAPTPNIDALAAQGTRFDQCHVQHSVCTPSRCSMMTGWYPHVRGHRTLWHLLR' A
#
# COMPACT_ATOMS: atom_id res chain seq x y z
N MET A 1 20.62 8.16 8.15
CA MET A 1 19.64 7.11 7.82
C MET A 1 18.51 7.79 7.08
N ASN A 2 18.16 7.30 5.90
CA ASN A 2 17.16 7.92 5.02
C ASN A 2 16.02 6.92 4.82
N PHE A 3 14.79 7.42 4.69
CA PHE A 3 13.60 6.60 4.48
C PHE A 3 12.91 7.00 3.18
N ILE A 4 12.46 6.00 2.42
CA ILE A 4 11.67 6.17 1.21
C ILE A 4 10.41 5.33 1.36
N ILE A 5 9.25 5.95 1.21
CA ILE A 5 7.95 5.28 1.16
C ILE A 5 7.53 5.24 -0.31
N PHE A 6 7.50 4.05 -0.90
CA PHE A 6 7.07 3.83 -2.27
C PHE A 6 5.65 3.23 -2.28
N GLN A 7 4.65 4.01 -2.68
CA GLN A 7 3.24 3.61 -2.69
C GLN A 7 2.64 3.78 -4.09
N PRO A 8 2.63 2.73 -4.92
CA PRO A 8 1.91 2.74 -6.19
C PRO A 8 0.39 2.82 -5.96
N ASP A 9 -0.34 3.39 -6.92
CA ASP A 9 -1.81 3.41 -6.89
C ASP A 9 -2.39 2.15 -7.53
N GLU A 10 -3.47 1.62 -6.95
CA GLU A 10 -4.21 0.45 -7.44
C GLU A 10 -3.42 -0.86 -7.65
N LEU A 11 -2.18 -0.97 -7.16
CA LEU A 11 -1.39 -2.19 -7.28
C LEU A 11 -1.90 -3.30 -6.35
N ARG A 12 -2.56 -4.30 -6.92
CA ARG A 12 -2.96 -5.52 -6.19
C ARG A 12 -1.74 -6.42 -5.97
N ALA A 13 -1.67 -7.07 -4.81
CA ALA A 13 -0.57 -7.98 -4.48
C ALA A 13 -0.40 -9.09 -5.53
N GLU A 14 -1.52 -9.67 -5.97
CA GLU A 14 -1.58 -10.72 -7.00
C GLU A 14 -0.97 -10.30 -8.35
N SER A 15 -0.78 -9.00 -8.61
CA SER A 15 -0.19 -8.49 -9.86
C SER A 15 1.34 -8.46 -9.85
N VAL A 16 1.98 -8.88 -8.75
CA VAL A 16 3.44 -8.82 -8.56
C VAL A 16 4.03 -10.23 -8.55
N GLY A 17 5.17 -10.41 -9.22
CA GLY A 17 5.86 -11.69 -9.37
C GLY A 17 6.21 -12.35 -8.03
N CYS A 18 6.67 -11.58 -7.04
CA CYS A 18 6.97 -12.09 -5.71
C CYS A 18 5.75 -12.58 -4.92
N TYR A 19 4.52 -12.31 -5.36
CA TYR A 19 3.29 -12.92 -4.83
C TYR A 19 2.72 -14.02 -5.76
N GLY A 20 3.47 -14.42 -6.79
CA GLY A 20 3.15 -15.55 -7.66
C GLY A 20 2.50 -15.19 -8.99
N HIS A 21 2.48 -13.92 -9.40
CA HIS A 21 1.93 -13.55 -10.71
C HIS A 21 2.74 -14.19 -11.86
N PRO A 22 2.11 -14.95 -12.77
CA PRO A 22 2.86 -15.79 -13.72
C PRO A 22 3.46 -15.03 -14.91
N LEU A 23 2.99 -13.80 -15.19
CA LEU A 23 3.28 -13.10 -16.45
C LEU A 23 3.79 -11.66 -16.29
N ALA A 24 3.69 -11.07 -15.10
CA ALA A 24 3.99 -9.65 -14.93
C ALA A 24 5.49 -9.50 -14.61
N PRO A 25 6.26 -8.79 -15.43
CA PRO A 25 7.67 -8.57 -15.14
C PRO A 25 7.81 -7.50 -14.04
N THR A 26 8.05 -7.92 -12.80
CA THR A 26 8.30 -7.02 -11.65
C THR A 26 9.70 -7.18 -11.03
N PRO A 27 10.79 -7.26 -11.82
CA PRO A 27 12.10 -7.70 -11.33
C PRO A 27 12.66 -6.85 -10.18
N ASN A 28 12.37 -5.54 -10.16
CA ASN A 28 12.83 -4.64 -9.09
C ASN A 28 12.07 -4.84 -7.77
N ILE A 29 10.76 -5.11 -7.84
CA ILE A 29 9.94 -5.40 -6.64
C ILE A 29 10.30 -6.79 -6.10
N ASP A 30 10.56 -7.74 -6.99
CA ASP A 30 10.94 -9.10 -6.63
C ASP A 30 12.33 -9.12 -5.95
N ALA A 31 13.29 -8.36 -6.49
CA ALA A 31 14.60 -8.18 -5.87
C ALA A 31 14.50 -7.52 -4.49
N LEU A 32 13.65 -6.50 -4.34
CA LEU A 32 13.41 -5.85 -3.05
C LEU A 32 12.81 -6.83 -2.03
N ALA A 33 11.85 -7.67 -2.45
CA ALA A 33 11.25 -8.67 -1.59
C ALA A 33 12.26 -9.75 -1.15
N ALA A 34 13.17 -10.17 -2.04
CA ALA A 34 14.21 -11.15 -1.73
C ALA A 34 15.30 -10.64 -0.76
N GLN A 35 15.53 -9.32 -0.74
CA GLN A 35 16.52 -8.67 0.13
C GLN A 35 15.92 -8.13 1.43
N GLY A 36 14.59 -8.20 1.58
CA GLY A 36 13.85 -7.56 2.66
C GLY A 36 12.85 -8.50 3.32
N THR A 37 11.75 -7.92 3.79
CA THR A 37 10.63 -8.64 4.40
C THR A 37 9.38 -8.42 3.56
N ARG A 38 8.74 -9.52 3.16
CA ARG A 38 7.45 -9.53 2.45
C ARG A 38 6.36 -9.96 3.44
N PHE A 39 5.21 -9.29 3.39
CA PHE A 39 4.06 -9.63 4.22
C PHE A 39 2.98 -10.28 3.35
N ASP A 40 2.61 -11.52 3.66
CA ASP A 40 1.57 -12.22 2.91
C ASP A 40 0.16 -11.70 3.26
N GLN A 41 0.01 -10.94 4.36
CA GLN A 41 -1.26 -10.42 4.87
C GLN A 41 -1.15 -8.94 5.29
N CYS A 42 -0.95 -8.06 4.30
CA CYS A 42 -0.95 -6.60 4.50
C CYS A 42 -2.28 -6.00 4.00
N HIS A 43 -3.14 -5.57 4.92
CA HIS A 43 -4.48 -5.07 4.62
C HIS A 43 -4.57 -3.55 4.76
N VAL A 44 -5.16 -2.88 3.78
CA VAL A 44 -5.49 -1.45 3.86
C VAL A 44 -6.69 -1.22 4.78
N GLN A 45 -6.69 -0.12 5.52
CA GLN A 45 -7.83 0.23 6.39
C GLN A 45 -9.07 0.69 5.61
N HIS A 46 -8.89 1.07 4.34
CA HIS A 46 -9.95 1.40 3.40
C HIS A 46 -9.45 1.20 1.95
N SER A 47 -10.28 0.66 1.06
CA SER A 47 -9.92 0.39 -0.35
C SER A 47 -9.99 1.60 -1.28
N VAL A 48 -10.16 2.82 -0.75
CA VAL A 48 -10.26 4.06 -1.53
C VAL A 48 -9.03 4.92 -1.24
N CYS A 49 -8.51 5.61 -2.24
CA CYS A 49 -7.20 6.28 -2.18
C CYS A 49 -7.08 7.30 -1.03
N THR A 50 -7.97 8.29 -0.94
CA THR A 50 -7.94 9.30 0.16
C THR A 50 -7.95 8.67 1.56
N PRO A 51 -8.95 7.86 1.95
CA PRO A 51 -9.00 7.28 3.30
C PRO A 51 -7.81 6.33 3.59
N SER A 52 -7.34 5.58 2.58
CA SER A 52 -6.14 4.73 2.70
C SER A 52 -4.89 5.56 3.00
N ARG A 53 -4.66 6.63 2.23
CA ARG A 53 -3.51 7.53 2.40
C ARG A 53 -3.58 8.29 3.74
N CYS A 54 -4.75 8.77 4.14
CA CYS A 54 -4.96 9.38 5.45
C CYS A 54 -4.58 8.40 6.57
N SER A 55 -5.05 7.16 6.49
CA SER A 55 -4.75 6.14 7.49
C SER A 55 -3.25 5.82 7.57
N MET A 56 -2.59 5.65 6.42
CA MET A 56 -1.15 5.37 6.35
C MET A 56 -0.30 6.51 6.92
N MET A 57 -0.64 7.77 6.63
CA MET A 57 0.15 8.93 7.07
C MET A 57 -0.09 9.31 8.54
N THR A 58 -1.29 9.05 9.07
CA THR A 58 -1.66 9.45 10.44
C THR A 58 -1.57 8.32 11.46
N GLY A 59 -1.59 7.07 11.00
CA GLY A 59 -1.76 5.89 11.87
C GLY A 59 -3.19 5.73 12.42
N TRP A 60 -4.15 6.56 12.00
CA TRP A 60 -5.53 6.47 12.44
C TRP A 60 -6.37 5.58 11.53
N TYR A 61 -7.35 4.90 12.12
CA TYR A 61 -8.44 4.32 11.33
C TYR A 61 -9.26 5.44 10.66
N PRO A 62 -9.83 5.19 9.47
CA PRO A 62 -10.68 6.14 8.74
C PRO A 62 -11.78 6.82 9.58
N HIS A 63 -12.30 6.11 10.59
CA HIS A 63 -13.40 6.61 11.41
C HIS A 63 -13.00 7.64 12.47
N VAL A 64 -11.73 7.68 12.90
CA VAL A 64 -11.25 8.51 14.03
C VAL A 64 -11.38 10.01 13.75
N ARG A 65 -11.10 10.43 12.51
CA ARG A 65 -11.22 11.83 12.04
C ARG A 65 -12.17 12.01 10.86
N GLY A 66 -12.95 10.99 10.51
CA GLY A 66 -13.95 11.10 9.44
C GLY A 66 -13.40 11.06 8.01
N HIS A 67 -12.15 10.65 7.80
CA HIS A 67 -11.59 10.40 6.47
C HIS A 67 -12.19 9.14 5.85
N ARG A 68 -13.46 9.21 5.40
CA ARG A 68 -14.23 8.04 4.91
C ARG A 68 -14.62 8.14 3.43
N THR A 69 -14.30 9.25 2.78
CA THR A 69 -14.63 9.50 1.37
C THR A 69 -13.45 10.11 0.64
N LEU A 70 -13.55 10.20 -0.69
CA LEU A 70 -12.52 10.79 -1.54
C LEU A 70 -12.22 12.26 -1.20
N TRP A 71 -13.21 12.99 -0.69
CA TRP A 71 -13.21 14.45 -0.57
C TRP A 71 -12.55 15.01 0.70
N HIS A 72 -12.18 14.14 1.66
CA HIS A 72 -11.69 14.54 2.98
C HIS A 72 -10.23 14.12 3.19
N LEU A 73 -9.32 14.65 2.35
CA LEU A 73 -7.89 14.40 2.47
C LEU A 73 -7.28 15.30 3.55
N LEU A 74 -7.04 14.73 4.74
CA LEU A 74 -6.36 15.40 5.87
C LEU A 74 -6.93 16.78 6.24
N ARG A 75 -8.21 17.00 5.93
CA ARG A 75 -8.99 18.18 6.29
C ARG A 75 -10.19 17.75 7.13
#